data_AF-A0A965XJV8-F1
#
_entry.id   AF-A0A965XJV8-F1
#
_cell.length_a   1.000
_cell.length_b   1.000
_cell.length_c   1.000
_cell.angle_alpha   90.00
_cell.angle_beta   90.00
_cell.angle_gamma   90.00
#
_symmetry.space_group_name_H-M   'P 1'
#
loop_
_entity.id
_entity.type
_entity.pdbx_description
1 polymer ?
#
loop_
_entity_poly.entity_id
_entity_poly.type
_entity_poly.pdbx_seq_one_letter_code
_entity_poly.pdbx_strand_id
1 'polypeptide(L)' 'MNNPYENLANAIVLQAVKDYRLHDDERELASIERFFRSGWFGVLTGLDPELLISKLRKEKMCYDY' A
#
# COMPACT_ATOMS: atom_id res chain seq x y z
N MET A 1 4.48 12.53 21.15
CA MET A 1 3.14 11.99 21.38
C MET A 1 2.77 11.20 20.15
N ASN A 2 2.67 9.87 20.21
CA ASN A 2 2.15 9.11 19.06
C ASN A 2 0.65 9.41 18.95
N ASN A 3 0.23 10.08 17.88
CA ASN A 3 -1.20 10.19 17.65
C ASN A 3 -1.75 8.78 17.38
N PRO A 4 -2.79 8.35 18.10
CA PRO A 4 -3.42 7.05 17.84
C PRO A 4 -3.90 6.93 16.38
N TYR A 5 -4.20 8.05 15.74
CA TYR A 5 -4.53 8.16 14.32
C TYR A 5 -3.36 7.79 13.39
N GLU A 6 -2.14 8.24 13.68
CA GLU A 6 -0.95 7.86 12.92
C GLU A 6 -0.66 6.36 13.05
N ASN A 7 -0.89 5.80 14.25
CA ASN A 7 -0.66 4.38 14.49
C ASN A 7 -1.70 3.51 13.75
N LEU A 8 -2.96 3.95 13.73
CA LEU A 8 -4.03 3.30 12.97
C LEU A 8 -3.77 3.39 11.46
N ALA A 9 -3.36 4.56 10.99
CA ALA A 9 -3.01 4.78 9.60
C ALA A 9 -1.88 3.86 9.13
N ASN A 10 -0.78 3.81 9.90
CA ASN A 10 0.33 2.91 9.61
C ASN A 10 -0.11 1.45 9.61
N ALA A 11 -0.99 1.04 10.53
CA ALA A 11 -1.52 -0.32 10.57
C ALA A 11 -2.35 -0.65 9.31
N ILE A 12 -3.20 0.27 8.85
CA ILE A 12 -4.02 0.09 7.65
C ILE A 12 -3.14 0.00 6.40
N VAL A 13 -2.11 0.85 6.30
CA VAL A 13 -1.12 0.82 5.21
C VAL A 13 -0.35 -0.51 5.19
N LEU A 14 0.17 -0.94 6.34
CA LEU A 14 0.88 -2.21 6.46
C LEU A 14 0.00 -3.40 6.08
N GLN A 15 -1.28 -3.34 6.45
CA GLN A 15 -2.22 -4.40 6.11
C GLN A 15 -2.53 -4.40 4.62
N ALA A 16 -2.80 -3.25 4.00
CA ALA A 16 -3.00 -3.14 2.56
C ALA A 16 -1.78 -3.63 1.76
N VAL A 17 -0.55 -3.38 2.24
CA VAL A 17 0.68 -3.92 1.65
C VAL A 17 0.75 -5.45 1.78
N LYS A 18 0.35 -6.01 2.92
CA LYS A 18 0.29 -7.47 3.11
C LYS A 18 -0.75 -8.11 2.21
N ASP A 19 -1.95 -7.54 2.14
CA ASP A 19 -3.01 -7.99 1.24
C ASP A 19 -2.58 -7.91 -0.22
N TYR A 20 -1.86 -6.86 -0.62
CA TYR A 20 -1.27 -6.73 -1.96
C TYR A 20 -0.27 -7.86 -2.28
N ARG A 21 0.53 -8.28 -1.30
CA ARG A 21 1.48 -9.41 -1.48
C ARG A 21 0.76 -10.75 -1.55
N LEU A 22 -0.31 -10.91 -0.77
CA LEU A 22 -1.05 -12.17 -0.65
C LEU A 22 -1.98 -12.42 -1.85
N HIS A 23 -2.61 -11.37 -2.38
CA HIS A 23 -3.53 -11.46 -3.52
C HIS A 23 -2.78 -11.33 -4.84
N ASP A 24 -2.93 -12.31 -5.73
CA ASP A 24 -2.42 -12.25 -7.12
C ASP A 24 -3.45 -11.73 -8.12
N ASP A 25 -4.68 -11.47 -7.66
CA ASP A 25 -5.74 -10.93 -8.48
C ASP A 25 -5.46 -9.47 -8.89
N GLU A 26 -5.26 -9.26 -10.19
CA GLU A 26 -5.08 -7.93 -10.80
C GLU A 26 -6.19 -6.94 -10.39
N ARG A 27 -7.42 -7.43 -10.16
CA ARG A 27 -8.56 -6.61 -9.72
C ARG A 27 -8.42 -6.12 -8.28
N GLU A 28 -7.94 -6.98 -7.39
CA GLU A 28 -7.69 -6.63 -5.98
C GLU A 28 -6.49 -5.69 -5.89
N LEU A 29 -5.42 -5.99 -6.64
CA LEU A 29 -4.24 -5.13 -6.75
C LEU A 29 -4.63 -3.73 -7.23
N ALA A 30 -5.47 -3.61 -8.26
CA ALA A 30 -5.93 -2.32 -8.77
C ALA A 30 -6.81 -1.56 -7.75
N SER A 31 -7.64 -2.25 -6.98
CA SER A 31 -8.43 -1.65 -5.89
C SER A 31 -7.51 -1.11 -4.78
N ILE A 32 -6.48 -1.86 -4.41
CA ILE A 32 -5.48 -1.46 -3.41
C ILE A 32 -4.62 -0.30 -3.94
N GLU A 33 -4.17 -0.33 -5.20
CA GLU A 33 -3.47 0.79 -5.85
C GLU A 33 -4.33 2.06 -5.87
N ARG A 34 -5.63 1.92 -6.14
CA ARG A 34 -6.58 3.04 -6.12
C ARG A 34 -6.78 3.58 -4.70
N PHE A 35 -6.74 2.72 -3.69
CA PHE A 35 -6.76 3.12 -2.29
C PHE A 35 -5.50 3.91 -1.92
N PHE A 36 -4.31 3.43 -2.31
CA PHE A 36 -3.06 4.16 -2.09
C PHE A 36 -3.01 5.49 -2.85
N ARG A 37 -3.54 5.56 -4.08
CA ARG A 37 -3.68 6.82 -4.83
C ARG A 37 -4.76 7.74 -4.29
N SER A 38 -5.69 7.23 -3.48
CA SER A 38 -6.67 8.09 -2.83
C SER A 38 -5.93 8.98 -1.81
N GLY A 39 -6.27 10.26 -1.77
CA GLY A 39 -5.55 11.27 -0.97
C GLY A 39 -5.47 10.96 0.52
N TRP A 40 -6.21 9.95 0.99
CA TRP A 40 -6.14 9.43 2.35
C TRP A 40 -4.74 8.92 2.73
N PHE A 41 -4.02 8.27 1.81
CA PHE A 41 -2.65 7.80 2.08
C PHE A 41 -1.67 8.96 2.28
N GLY A 42 -1.71 9.95 1.39
CA GLY A 42 -0.84 11.13 1.46
C GLY A 42 -1.09 11.97 2.70
N VAL A 43 -2.35 12.06 3.15
CA VAL A 43 -2.73 12.76 4.40
C VAL A 43 -2.20 12.04 5.65
N LEU A 44 -2.02 10.73 5.58
CA LEU A 44 -1.71 9.88 6.73
C LEU A 44 -0.25 9.58 6.96
N THR A 45 0.52 9.38 5.88
CA THR A 45 1.92 8.96 5.97
C THR A 45 2.89 9.97 5.39
N GLY A 46 2.41 10.95 4.61
CA GLY A 46 3.26 11.90 3.88
C GLY A 46 4.22 11.21 2.88
N LEU A 47 4.00 9.92 2.59
CA LEU A 47 4.80 9.14 1.66
C LEU A 47 4.18 9.18 0.27
N ASP A 48 5.02 9.09 -0.76
CA ASP A 48 4.58 8.96 -2.15
C ASP A 48 3.92 7.59 -2.39
N PRO A 49 2.59 7.55 -2.63
CA PRO A 49 1.88 6.30 -2.88
C PRO A 49 2.35 5.61 -4.16
N GLU A 50 2.75 6.37 -5.18
CA GLU A 50 3.27 5.82 -6.44
C GLU A 50 4.59 5.06 -6.25
N LEU A 51 5.42 5.50 -5.31
CA LEU A 51 6.69 4.84 -4.96
C LEU A 51 6.44 3.51 -4.26
N LEU A 52 5.44 3.47 -3.36
CA LEU A 52 5.03 2.25 -2.67
C LEU A 52 4.48 1.22 -3.67
N ILE A 53 3.54 1.65 -4.52
CA ILE A 53 2.94 0.82 -5.56
C ILE A 53 4.01 0.28 -6.51
N SER A 54 4.92 1.14 -6.98
CA SER A 54 5.99 0.74 -7.89
C SER A 54 6.93 -0.30 -7.27
N LYS A 55 7.25 -0.14 -5.97
CA LYS A 55 8.03 -1.15 -5.24
C LYS A 55 7.27 -2.47 -5.12
N LEU A 56 5.98 -2.44 -4.81
CA LEU A 56 5.16 -3.63 -4.67
C LEU A 56 5.02 -4.41 -6.00
N ARG A 57 4.75 -3.71 -7.10
CA ARG A 57 4.73 -4.33 -8.45
C ARG A 57 6.08 -4.92 -8.82
N LYS A 58 7.16 -4.20 -8.54
CA LYS A 58 8.52 -4.67 -8.81
C LYS A 58 8.89 -5.89 -7.97
N GLU A 59 8.48 -5.90 -6.70
CA GLU A 59 8.71 -7.04 -5.80
C GLU A 59 7.95 -8.27 -6.28
N LYS A 60 6.69 -8.14 -6.73
CA LYS A 60 5.95 -9.24 -7.37
C LYS A 60 6.61 -9.73 -8.67
N MET A 61 7.00 -8.81 -9.55
CA MET A 61 7.68 -9.17 -10.81
C MET A 61 9.05 -9.83 -10.62
N CYS A 62 9.68 -9.69 -9.46
CA CYS A 62 11.03 -10.22 -9.21
C CYS A 62 11.03 -11.64 -8.62
N TYR A 63 9.87 -12.22 -8.31
CA TYR A 63 9.75 -13.61 -7.83
C TYR A 63 9.67 -14.65 -8.96
N ASP A 64 9.72 -14.23 -10.22
CA ASP A 64 9.70 -15.08 -11.43
C ASP A 64 11.11 -15.57 -11.86
N TYR A 65 12.03 -15.85 -10.93
CA TYR A 65 13.38 -16.35 -11.25
C TYR A 65 13.74 -17.66 -10.55
#